data_AF-A0A815H6B6-F1
#
_entry.id   AF-A0A815H6B6-F1
#
_cell.length_a   1.000
_cell.length_b   1.000
_cell.length_c   1.000
_cell.angle_alpha   90.00
_cell.angle_beta   90.00
_cell.angle_gamma   90.00
#
_symmetry.space_group_name_H-M   'P 1'
#
loop_
_entity.id
_entity.type
_entity.pdbx_description
1 polymer ?
#
loop_
_entity_poly.entity_id
_entity_poly.type
_entity_poly.pdbx_seq_one_letter_code
_entity_poly.pdbx_strand_id
1 'polypeptide(L)'
;MKELQQARLDYTKFLEHRSNELLPGGVLILCIGCTNDNGSHGGIEITFQLLYKCAKLLPMTEEELLDFTFPVYYHNYEELIDYDLFKKFSLKLIKFELCEIRIDMLIRFQQGELTLDEFAKHGTQFVHSWSEPLLQEILEKNNHRSKEAVKTLLEQFWNIYEQEVKELANQFDIHGFITFLILKKDLL
;
A
#
# COMPACT_ATOMS: atom_id res chain seq x y z
N MET A 1 13.39 -1.18 12.20
CA MET A 1 13.18 -0.57 13.55
C MET A 1 12.63 0.86 13.48
N LYS A 2 12.96 1.67 12.46
CA LYS A 2 12.39 3.02 12.32
C LYS A 2 10.98 3.00 11.72
N GLU A 3 10.66 2.12 10.75
CA GLU A 3 9.32 2.08 10.14
C GLU A 3 8.22 1.66 11.14
N LEU A 4 8.45 0.59 11.91
CA LEU A 4 7.49 0.15 12.94
C LEU A 4 7.21 1.25 13.98
N GLN A 5 8.23 2.01 14.39
CA GLN A 5 8.05 3.12 15.32
C GLN A 5 7.20 4.24 14.71
N GLN A 6 7.44 4.57 13.44
CA GLN A 6 6.66 5.56 12.70
C GLN A 6 5.21 5.10 12.51
N ALA A 7 5.00 3.87 12.05
CA ALA A 7 3.67 3.29 11.88
C ALA A 7 2.89 3.25 13.20
N ARG A 8 3.54 2.91 14.32
CA ARG A 8 2.91 2.94 15.65
C ARG A 8 2.54 4.36 16.08
N LEU A 9 3.40 5.34 15.80
CA LEU A 9 3.13 6.74 16.10
C LEU A 9 1.92 7.24 15.30
N ASP A 10 1.89 6.96 14.00
CA ASP A 10 0.80 7.37 13.10
C ASP A 10 -0.52 6.70 13.48
N TYR A 11 -0.50 5.39 13.76
CA TYR A 11 -1.68 4.66 14.24
C TYR A 11 -2.19 5.19 15.59
N THR A 12 -1.28 5.49 16.52
CA THR A 12 -1.62 6.10 17.81
C THR A 12 -2.29 7.45 17.63
N LYS A 13 -1.73 8.30 16.76
CA LYS A 13 -2.27 9.63 16.48
C LYS A 13 -3.62 9.56 15.78
N PHE A 14 -3.76 8.65 14.83
CA PHE A 14 -5.03 8.40 14.17
C PHE A 14 -6.13 8.03 15.17
N LEU A 15 -5.88 7.06 16.06
CA LEU A 15 -6.86 6.65 17.06
C LEU A 15 -7.17 7.76 18.06
N GLU A 16 -6.17 8.54 18.49
CA GLU A 16 -6.35 9.72 19.34
C GLU A 16 -7.35 10.69 18.69
N HIS A 17 -7.09 11.11 17.46
CA HIS A 17 -7.95 12.05 16.73
C HIS A 17 -9.35 11.50 16.50
N ARG A 18 -9.48 10.27 15.99
CA ARG A 18 -10.80 9.64 15.78
C ARG A 18 -11.59 9.51 17.07
N SER A 19 -10.93 9.19 18.19
CA SER A 19 -11.60 9.07 19.48
C SER A 19 -12.17 10.38 20.02
N ASN A 20 -11.60 11.53 19.62
CA ASN A 20 -12.07 12.86 19.99
C ASN A 20 -13.21 13.33 19.10
N GLU A 21 -13.28 12.84 17.86
CA GLU A 21 -14.32 13.17 16.90
C GLU A 21 -15.57 12.27 17.02
N LEU A 22 -15.40 11.02 17.47
CA LEU A 22 -16.50 10.08 17.67
C LEU A 22 -17.37 10.50 18.86
N LEU A 23 -18.67 10.60 18.60
CA LEU A 23 -19.67 10.72 19.66
C LEU A 23 -19.69 9.44 20.53
N PRO A 24 -20.10 9.54 21.81
CA PRO A 24 -20.34 8.37 22.65
C PRO A 24 -21.22 7.34 21.96
N GLY A 25 -20.78 6.08 21.93
CA GLY A 25 -21.45 5.00 21.22
C GLY A 25 -21.20 4.94 19.71
N GLY A 26 -20.49 5.92 19.13
CA GLY A 26 -20.09 5.93 17.73
C GLY A 26 -19.17 4.75 17.38
N VAL A 27 -19.21 4.31 16.13
CA VAL A 27 -18.46 3.14 15.65
C VAL A 27 -17.44 3.57 14.60
N LEU A 28 -16.22 3.07 14.75
CA LEU A 28 -15.14 3.20 13.79
C LEU A 28 -14.87 1.83 13.18
N ILE A 29 -14.92 1.76 11.85
CA ILE A 29 -14.60 0.56 11.09
C ILE A 29 -13.35 0.86 10.27
N LEU A 30 -12.32 0.04 10.45
CA LEU A 30 -11.04 0.14 9.75
C LEU A 30 -10.84 -1.09 8.89
N CYS A 31 -10.37 -0.87 7.66
CA CYS A 31 -9.90 -1.90 6.74
C CYS A 31 -8.45 -1.57 6.41
N ILE A 32 -7.51 -2.38 6.88
CA ILE A 32 -6.08 -2.08 6.85
C ILE A 32 -5.35 -3.23 6.17
N GLY A 33 -4.49 -2.94 5.19
CA GLY A 33 -3.59 -3.93 4.60
C GLY A 33 -2.63 -4.48 5.65
N CYS A 34 -2.46 -5.80 5.70
CA CYS A 34 -1.68 -6.46 6.73
C CYS A 34 -0.89 -7.64 6.17
N THR A 35 -0.04 -8.24 7.00
CA THR A 35 0.59 -9.52 6.71
C THR A 35 -0.24 -10.66 7.28
N ASN A 36 -0.12 -11.85 6.71
CA ASN A 36 -0.62 -13.06 7.34
C ASN A 36 0.27 -13.51 8.52
N ASP A 37 -0.09 -14.62 9.17
CA ASP A 37 0.62 -15.19 10.32
C ASP A 37 2.08 -15.58 10.02
N ASN A 38 2.42 -15.79 8.75
CA ASN A 38 3.78 -16.09 8.29
C ASN A 38 4.58 -14.84 7.89
N GLY A 39 4.01 -13.64 8.05
CA GLY A 39 4.63 -12.38 7.60
C GLY A 39 4.60 -12.17 6.08
N SER A 40 3.82 -12.96 5.33
CA SER A 40 3.62 -12.74 3.89
C SER A 40 2.65 -11.59 3.67
N HIS A 41 2.92 -10.79 2.65
CA HIS A 41 2.11 -9.64 2.26
C HIS A 41 1.24 -9.94 1.03
N GLY A 42 1.18 -11.20 0.59
CA GLY A 42 0.36 -11.62 -0.55
C GLY A 42 0.92 -11.13 -1.89
N GLY A 43 2.24 -11.17 -2.08
CA GLY A 43 2.87 -10.88 -3.36
C GLY A 43 3.01 -9.39 -3.70
N ILE A 44 2.56 -8.46 -2.86
CA ILE A 44 2.77 -7.01 -3.06
C ILE A 44 4.26 -6.61 -3.07
N GLU A 45 5.10 -7.42 -2.44
CA GLU A 45 6.55 -7.35 -2.48
C GLU A 45 7.09 -7.36 -3.91
N ILE A 46 6.47 -8.11 -4.83
CA ILE A 46 6.83 -8.12 -6.25
C ILE A 46 6.55 -6.74 -6.85
N THR A 47 5.42 -6.11 -6.53
CA THR A 47 5.09 -4.75 -6.97
C THR A 47 6.16 -3.74 -6.53
N PHE A 48 6.56 -3.74 -5.25
CA PHE A 48 7.60 -2.83 -4.78
C PHE A 48 8.98 -3.10 -5.41
N GLN A 49 9.33 -4.37 -5.61
CA GLN A 49 10.55 -4.75 -6.31
C GLN A 49 10.54 -4.27 -7.76
N LEU A 50 9.42 -4.40 -8.46
CA LEU A 50 9.24 -3.91 -9.83
C LEU A 50 9.33 -2.39 -9.91
N LEU A 51 8.67 -1.67 -9.01
CA LEU A 51 8.75 -0.21 -8.93
C LEU A 51 10.20 0.25 -8.78
N TYR A 52 10.95 -0.35 -7.85
CA TYR A 52 12.36 -0.03 -7.65
C TYR A 52 13.25 -0.45 -8.84
N LYS A 53 12.97 -1.60 -9.48
CA LYS A 53 13.67 -2.03 -10.70
C LYS A 53 13.47 -1.01 -11.81
N CYS A 54 12.24 -0.54 -12.04
CA CYS A 54 11.93 0.45 -13.07
C CYS A 54 12.63 1.79 -12.79
N ALA A 55 12.63 2.25 -11.54
CA ALA A 55 13.32 3.49 -11.15
C ALA A 55 14.83 3.44 -11.49
N LYS A 56 15.50 2.32 -11.22
CA LYS A 56 16.92 2.12 -11.57
C LYS A 56 17.22 2.08 -13.07
N LEU A 57 16.21 1.81 -13.91
CA LEU A 57 16.35 1.79 -15.36
C LEU A 57 16.17 3.17 -15.98
N LEU A 58 15.67 4.14 -15.21
CA LEU A 58 15.60 5.54 -15.62
C LEU A 58 16.92 6.28 -15.34
N PRO A 59 17.17 7.40 -16.02
CA PRO A 59 18.27 8.32 -15.69
C PRO A 59 17.93 9.16 -14.44
N MET A 60 17.65 8.47 -13.32
CA MET A 60 17.49 9.08 -12.00
C MET A 60 18.86 9.29 -11.35
N THR A 61 19.00 10.33 -10.54
CA THR A 61 20.19 10.55 -9.72
C THR A 61 20.21 9.58 -8.53
N GLU A 62 21.37 9.40 -7.89
CA GLU A 62 21.46 8.60 -6.67
C GLU A 62 20.58 9.16 -5.55
N GLU A 63 20.49 10.49 -5.43
CA GLU A 63 19.63 11.16 -4.45
C GLU A 63 18.15 10.85 -4.70
N GLU A 64 17.70 10.92 -5.95
CA GLU A 64 16.32 10.57 -6.30
C GLU A 64 15.98 9.11 -6.06
N LEU A 65 16.91 8.20 -6.35
CA LEU A 65 16.73 6.77 -6.06
C LEU A 65 16.67 6.50 -4.56
N LEU A 66 17.45 7.24 -3.76
CA LEU A 66 17.40 7.17 -2.29
C LEU A 66 16.09 7.74 -1.74
N ASP A 67 15.56 8.80 -2.36
CA ASP A 67 14.30 9.42 -1.99
C ASP A 67 13.07 8.62 -2.45
N PHE A 68 13.24 7.72 -3.44
CA PHE A 68 12.19 6.84 -3.95
C PHE A 68 11.81 5.75 -2.95
N THR A 69 11.12 6.19 -1.91
CA THR A 69 10.64 5.40 -0.78
C THR A 69 9.11 5.45 -0.73
N PHE A 70 8.51 4.32 -0.40
CA PHE A 70 7.06 4.21 -0.24
C PHE A 70 6.73 4.25 1.25
N PRO A 71 5.95 5.24 1.72
CA PRO A 71 5.57 5.37 3.13
C PRO A 71 4.42 4.40 3.47
N VAL A 72 4.63 3.11 3.20
CA VAL A 72 3.65 2.05 3.42
C VAL A 72 4.22 1.06 4.43
N TYR A 73 3.42 0.74 5.44
CA TYR A 73 3.74 -0.27 6.43
C TYR A 73 2.59 -1.27 6.52
N TYR A 74 2.89 -2.55 6.30
CA TYR A 74 1.94 -3.63 6.47
C TYR A 74 2.08 -4.16 7.89
N HIS A 75 1.07 -3.88 8.70
CA HIS A 75 1.04 -4.38 10.06
C HIS A 75 0.84 -5.89 10.07
N ASN A 76 1.46 -6.57 11.03
CA ASN A 76 0.99 -7.91 11.38
C ASN A 76 -0.28 -7.82 12.24
N TYR A 77 -0.94 -8.98 12.40
CA TYR A 77 -2.15 -9.12 13.20
C TYR A 77 -2.02 -8.54 14.61
N GLU A 78 -0.92 -8.84 15.31
CA GLU A 78 -0.72 -8.49 16.71
C GLU A 78 -0.46 -7.00 16.91
N GLU A 79 0.16 -6.34 15.93
CA GLU A 79 0.48 -4.91 15.97
C GLU A 79 -0.76 -4.01 15.95
N LEU A 80 -1.88 -4.47 15.38
CA LEU A 80 -3.11 -3.69 15.28
C LEU A 80 -3.99 -3.78 16.53
N ILE A 81 -3.84 -4.81 17.35
CA ILE A 81 -4.63 -5.03 18.57
C ILE A 81 -3.87 -4.50 19.79
N ASP A 82 -4.07 -3.23 20.09
CA ASP A 82 -3.47 -2.57 21.27
C ASP A 82 -4.58 -2.18 22.27
N TYR A 83 -4.89 -3.09 23.21
CA TYR A 83 -5.93 -2.88 24.23
C TYR A 83 -5.63 -1.70 25.16
N ASP A 84 -4.36 -1.44 25.45
CA ASP A 84 -3.96 -0.31 26.29
C ASP A 84 -4.24 1.00 25.57
N LEU A 85 -3.95 1.06 24.27
CA LEU A 85 -4.24 2.20 23.41
C LEU A 85 -5.76 2.42 23.26
N PHE A 86 -6.52 1.35 23.05
CA PHE A 86 -7.97 1.42 22.96
C PHE A 86 -8.57 1.96 24.26
N LYS A 87 -8.15 1.43 25.41
CA LYS A 87 -8.56 1.91 26.73
C LYS A 87 -8.19 3.37 26.95
N LYS A 88 -6.96 3.77 26.59
CA LYS A 88 -6.47 5.16 26.70
C LYS A 88 -7.39 6.15 25.96
N PHE A 89 -7.97 5.74 24.84
CA PHE A 89 -8.82 6.57 24.00
C PHE A 89 -10.33 6.29 24.15
N SER A 90 -10.71 5.53 25.17
CA SER A 90 -12.11 5.13 25.43
C SER A 90 -12.76 4.48 24.21
N LEU A 91 -12.00 3.63 23.53
CA LEU A 91 -12.45 2.79 22.44
C LEU A 91 -12.53 1.35 22.94
N LYS A 92 -13.61 0.67 22.60
CA LYS A 92 -13.82 -0.74 22.86
C LYS A 92 -13.72 -1.52 21.57
N LEU A 93 -12.88 -2.55 21.56
CA LEU A 93 -12.87 -3.53 20.48
C LEU A 93 -14.19 -4.29 20.45
N ILE A 94 -14.89 -4.20 19.32
CA ILE A 94 -16.15 -4.93 19.06
C ILE A 94 -15.88 -6.17 18.23
N LYS A 95 -15.11 -6.02 17.15
CA LYS A 95 -14.77 -7.11 16.25
C LYS A 95 -13.38 -6.88 15.66
N PHE A 96 -12.68 -7.98 15.47
CA PHE A 96 -11.44 -8.05 14.72
C PHE A 96 -11.51 -9.27 13.80
N GLU A 97 -11.12 -9.13 12.54
CA GLU A 97 -11.08 -10.24 11.59
C GLU A 97 -9.94 -10.05 10.60
N LEU A 98 -9.08 -11.06 10.46
CA LEU A 98 -8.13 -11.17 9.37
C LEU A 98 -8.85 -11.81 8.18
N CYS A 99 -8.91 -11.12 7.05
CA CYS A 99 -9.50 -11.61 5.83
C CYS A 99 -8.43 -11.75 4.76
N GLU A 100 -8.36 -12.95 4.21
CA GLU A 100 -7.69 -13.18 2.95
C GLU A 100 -8.65 -12.77 1.82
N ILE A 101 -8.20 -11.83 0.99
CA ILE A 101 -8.90 -11.41 -0.21
C ILE A 101 -8.23 -12.02 -1.43
N ARG A 102 -9.03 -12.36 -2.43
CA ARG A 102 -8.52 -12.80 -3.73
C ARG A 102 -8.61 -11.64 -4.71
N ILE A 103 -7.51 -11.34 -5.38
CA ILE A 103 -7.41 -10.24 -6.34
C ILE A 103 -8.10 -10.67 -7.63
N ASP A 104 -9.29 -10.13 -7.90
CA ASP A 104 -10.16 -10.51 -9.02
C ASP A 104 -9.43 -10.49 -10.37
N MET A 105 -8.61 -9.46 -10.62
CA MET A 105 -7.82 -9.34 -11.85
C MET A 105 -6.91 -10.57 -12.08
N LEU A 106 -6.26 -11.07 -11.03
CA LEU A 106 -5.38 -12.24 -11.12
C LEU A 106 -6.17 -13.52 -11.32
N ILE A 107 -7.32 -13.65 -10.66
CA ILE A 107 -8.23 -14.79 -10.87
C ILE A 107 -8.66 -14.88 -12.34
N ARG A 108 -9.11 -13.75 -12.90
CA ARG A 108 -9.60 -13.68 -14.28
C ARG A 108 -8.49 -13.95 -15.30
N PHE A 109 -7.28 -13.46 -15.04
CA PHE A 109 -6.11 -13.80 -15.86
C PHE A 109 -5.79 -15.30 -15.81
N GLN A 110 -5.74 -15.91 -14.63
CA GLN A 110 -5.48 -17.35 -14.47
C GLN A 110 -6.57 -18.24 -15.09
N GLN A 111 -7.81 -17.75 -15.15
CA GLN A 111 -8.93 -18.43 -15.81
C GLN A 111 -8.95 -18.23 -17.33
N GLY A 112 -8.05 -17.42 -17.87
CA GLY A 112 -7.99 -17.09 -19.30
C GLY A 112 -9.05 -16.11 -19.77
N GLU A 113 -9.72 -15.40 -18.85
CA GLU A 113 -10.68 -14.34 -19.17
C GLU A 113 -10.01 -13.01 -19.55
N LEU A 114 -8.74 -12.83 -19.16
CA LEU A 114 -7.90 -11.71 -19.56
C LEU A 114 -6.73 -12.21 -20.37
N THR A 115 -6.41 -11.50 -21.46
CA THR A 115 -5.14 -11.65 -22.15
C THR A 115 -3.99 -11.11 -21.30
N LEU A 116 -2.75 -11.51 -21.62
CA LEU A 116 -1.55 -11.00 -20.95
C LEU A 116 -1.44 -9.47 -21.02
N ASP A 117 -1.80 -8.88 -22.17
CA ASP A 117 -1.78 -7.43 -22.36
C ASP A 117 -2.84 -6.72 -21.52
N GLU A 118 -4.05 -7.26 -21.44
CA GLU A 118 -5.11 -6.70 -20.58
C GLU A 118 -4.76 -6.80 -19.10
N PHE A 119 -4.21 -7.95 -18.67
CA PHE A 119 -3.72 -8.14 -17.31
C PHE A 119 -2.64 -7.12 -16.97
N ALA A 120 -1.59 -7.01 -17.81
CA ALA A 120 -0.49 -6.09 -17.54
C ALA A 120 -0.94 -4.62 -17.53
N LYS A 121 -1.84 -4.25 -18.45
CA LYS A 121 -2.40 -2.90 -18.50
C LYS A 121 -3.23 -2.58 -17.26
N HIS A 122 -4.14 -3.46 -16.84
CA HIS A 122 -4.94 -3.23 -15.63
C HIS A 122 -4.09 -3.25 -14.36
N GLY A 123 -3.11 -4.17 -14.26
CA GLY A 123 -2.14 -4.23 -13.17
C GLY A 123 -1.33 -2.95 -13.05
N THR A 124 -0.82 -2.46 -14.18
CA THR A 124 -0.06 -1.21 -14.26
C THR A 124 -0.92 -0.02 -13.86
N GLN A 125 -2.16 0.09 -14.38
CA GLN A 125 -3.08 1.16 -14.00
C GLN A 125 -3.42 1.18 -12.50
N PHE A 126 -3.59 0.00 -11.89
CA PHE A 126 -3.83 -0.10 -10.46
C PHE A 126 -2.65 0.46 -9.68
N VAL A 127 -1.43 0.03 -9.99
CA VAL A 127 -0.21 0.50 -9.29
C VAL A 127 0.05 1.98 -9.55
N HIS A 128 -0.10 2.41 -10.80
CA HIS A 128 0.00 3.80 -11.25
C HIS A 128 -0.82 4.74 -10.38
N SER A 129 -2.08 4.36 -10.10
CA SER A 129 -3.06 5.22 -9.42
C SER A 129 -2.66 5.71 -8.02
N TRP A 130 -1.81 4.97 -7.31
CA TRP A 130 -1.39 5.32 -5.95
C TRP A 130 0.11 5.62 -5.82
N SER A 131 0.93 5.31 -6.83
CA SER A 131 2.38 5.47 -6.76
C SER A 131 2.95 6.57 -7.64
N GLU A 132 2.29 6.94 -8.74
CA GLU A 132 2.78 8.00 -9.63
C GLU A 132 3.02 9.34 -8.90
N PRO A 133 2.14 9.82 -8.01
CA PRO A 133 2.37 11.10 -7.33
C PRO A 133 3.70 11.16 -6.57
N LEU A 134 4.14 10.04 -5.97
CA LEU A 134 5.42 9.96 -5.26
C LEU A 134 6.60 10.10 -6.22
N LEU A 135 6.57 9.33 -7.33
CA LEU A 135 7.62 9.40 -8.34
C LEU A 135 7.68 10.78 -9.00
N GLN A 136 6.52 11.37 -9.31
CA GLN A 136 6.43 12.70 -9.87
C GLN A 136 7.03 13.75 -8.92
N GLU A 137 6.67 13.72 -7.64
CA GLU A 137 7.23 14.64 -6.64
C GLU A 137 8.75 14.56 -6.57
N ILE A 138 9.31 13.35 -6.61
CA ILE A 138 10.77 13.14 -6.58
C ILE A 138 11.43 13.70 -7.84
N LEU A 139 10.85 13.47 -9.02
CA LEU A 139 11.39 13.95 -10.29
C LEU A 139 11.30 15.48 -10.46
N GLU A 140 10.28 16.10 -9.84
CA GLU A 140 10.07 17.55 -9.81
C GLU A 140 10.87 18.25 -8.71
N LYS A 141 11.32 17.50 -7.70
CA LYS A 141 12.10 18.01 -6.57
C LYS A 141 13.29 18.82 -7.09
N ASN A 142 13.60 19.92 -6.41
CA ASN A 142 14.72 20.83 -6.74
C ASN A 142 14.66 21.51 -8.14
N ASN A 143 13.56 21.41 -8.91
CA ASN A 143 13.34 22.10 -10.20
C ASN A 143 14.45 21.90 -11.24
N HIS A 144 15.22 20.83 -11.15
CA HIS A 144 16.34 20.60 -12.07
C HIS A 144 15.93 19.93 -13.39
N ARG A 145 14.66 19.46 -13.49
CA ARG A 145 14.03 18.96 -14.71
C ARG A 145 12.92 19.90 -15.17
N SER A 146 12.75 20.02 -16.49
CA SER A 146 11.55 20.64 -17.05
C SER A 146 10.33 19.73 -16.85
N LYS A 147 9.13 20.31 -16.89
CA LYS A 147 7.87 19.54 -16.81
C LYS A 147 7.76 18.51 -17.94
N GLU A 148 8.23 18.85 -19.13
CA GLU A 148 8.28 17.95 -20.27
C GLU A 148 9.22 16.76 -20.01
N ALA A 149 10.40 17.00 -19.42
CA ALA A 149 11.33 15.94 -19.07
C ALA A 149 10.74 15.00 -18.00
N VAL A 150 10.08 15.54 -16.97
CA VAL A 150 9.37 14.74 -15.96
C VAL A 150 8.30 13.88 -16.62
N LYS A 151 7.45 14.47 -17.46
CA LYS A 151 6.40 13.74 -18.17
C LYS A 151 6.96 12.58 -19.01
N THR A 152 8.03 12.82 -19.76
CA THR A 152 8.68 11.77 -20.55
C THR A 152 9.24 10.65 -19.68
N LEU A 153 9.83 10.97 -18.52
CA LEU A 153 10.35 9.96 -17.60
C LEU A 153 9.24 9.12 -16.95
N LEU A 154 8.11 9.74 -16.59
CA LEU A 154 6.94 9.02 -16.08
C LEU A 154 6.37 8.07 -17.15
N GLU A 155 6.21 8.54 -18.39
CA GLU A 155 5.77 7.69 -19.51
C GLU A 155 6.73 6.51 -19.74
N GLN A 156 8.04 6.76 -19.68
CA GLN A 156 9.05 5.70 -19.79
C GLN A 156 8.98 4.71 -18.63
N PHE A 157 8.83 5.20 -17.40
CA PHE A 157 8.70 4.37 -16.20
C PHE A 157 7.56 3.36 -16.36
N TRP A 158 6.38 3.84 -16.74
CA TRP A 158 5.19 3.01 -16.81
C TRP A 158 5.20 2.06 -18.01
N ASN A 159 5.82 2.45 -19.11
CA ASN A 159 6.06 1.53 -20.23
C ASN A 159 6.98 0.37 -19.82
N ILE A 160 8.06 0.66 -19.09
CA ILE A 160 8.97 -0.37 -18.57
C ILE A 160 8.22 -1.26 -17.57
N TYR A 161 7.50 -0.65 -16.62
CA TYR A 161 6.73 -1.37 -15.62
C TYR A 161 5.71 -2.34 -16.25
N GLU A 162 4.96 -1.90 -17.26
CA GLU A 162 3.99 -2.77 -17.94
C GLU A 162 4.67 -3.98 -18.60
N GLN A 163 5.84 -3.80 -19.24
CA GLN A 163 6.58 -4.94 -19.81
C GLN A 163 7.04 -5.91 -18.73
N GLU A 164 7.54 -5.40 -17.61
CA GLU A 164 7.98 -6.21 -16.47
C GLU A 164 6.83 -7.01 -15.85
N VAL A 165 5.62 -6.42 -15.77
CA VAL A 165 4.42 -7.14 -15.34
C VAL A 165 4.10 -8.31 -16.30
N LYS A 166 4.32 -8.15 -17.61
CA LYS A 166 4.11 -9.24 -18.59
C LYS A 166 5.08 -10.39 -18.36
N GLU A 167 6.35 -10.07 -18.13
CA GLU A 167 7.40 -11.08 -17.89
C GLU A 167 7.15 -11.88 -16.60
N LEU A 168 6.62 -11.22 -15.57
CA LEU A 168 6.39 -11.82 -14.25
C LEU A 168 4.93 -12.22 -14.01
N ALA A 169 4.07 -12.24 -15.03
CA ALA A 169 2.62 -12.42 -14.86
C ALA A 169 2.24 -13.68 -14.05
N ASN A 170 3.03 -14.76 -14.17
CA ASN A 170 2.80 -16.02 -13.45
C ASN A 170 3.37 -16.07 -12.03
N GLN A 171 4.05 -15.01 -11.58
CA GLN A 171 4.68 -14.92 -10.25
C GLN A 171 3.83 -14.14 -9.24
N PHE A 172 2.83 -13.39 -9.70
CA PHE A 172 1.92 -12.65 -8.83
C PHE A 172 1.04 -13.60 -8.02
N ASP A 173 0.98 -13.35 -6.71
CA ASP A 173 0.09 -14.06 -5.81
C ASP A 173 -1.34 -13.52 -5.92
N ILE A 174 -2.31 -14.42 -6.01
CA ILE A 174 -3.73 -14.06 -6.08
C ILE A 174 -4.28 -13.56 -4.75
N HIS A 175 -3.55 -13.77 -3.66
CA HIS A 175 -4.00 -13.48 -2.31
C HIS A 175 -3.49 -12.12 -1.83
N GLY A 176 -4.33 -11.36 -1.14
CA GLY A 176 -3.93 -10.22 -0.32
C GLY A 176 -4.53 -10.37 1.08
N PHE A 177 -3.98 -9.66 2.07
CA PHE A 177 -4.48 -9.75 3.44
C PHE A 177 -4.93 -8.38 3.94
N ILE A 178 -6.15 -8.33 4.46
CA ILE A 178 -6.71 -7.15 5.10
C ILE A 178 -7.21 -7.51 6.49
N THR A 179 -7.10 -6.56 7.39
CA THR A 179 -7.69 -6.65 8.73
C THR A 179 -8.90 -5.74 8.80
N PHE A 180 -10.04 -6.30 9.21
CA PHE A 180 -11.20 -5.54 9.65
C PHE A 180 -11.15 -5.33 11.16
N LEU A 181 -11.08 -4.08 11.57
CA LEU A 181 -11.06 -3.68 12.98
C LEU A 181 -12.26 -2.77 13.26
N ILE A 182 -13.16 -3.22 14.13
CA ILE A 182 -14.36 -2.49 14.56
C ILE A 182 -14.20 -2.05 16.00
N LEU A 183 -14.10 -0.74 16.20
CA LEU A 183 -14.02 -0.10 17.51
C LEU A 183 -15.30 0.69 17.79
N LYS A 184 -15.71 0.76 19.04
CA LYS A 184 -16.84 1.58 19.49
C LYS A 184 -16.39 2.54 20.58
N LYS A 185 -16.76 3.82 20.47
CA LYS A 185 -16.54 4.80 21.53
C LYS A 185 -17.39 4.44 22.73
N ASP A 186 -16.77 4.38 23.90
CA ASP A 186 -17.50 4.13 25.14
C ASP A 186 -18.58 5.19 25.37
N LEU A 187 -19.69 4.74 25.94
CA LEU A 187 -20.71 5.60 26.51
C LEU A 187 -20.17 5.99 27.89
N LEU A 188 -19.77 7.24 28.08
CA LEU A 188 -19.46 7.75 29.43
C LEU A 188 -20.65 7.49 30.38
#